data_AF-A0A7L4PRR4-F1
#
_entry.id   AF-A0A7L4PRR4-F1
#
_cell.length_a   1.000
_cell.length_b   1.000
_cell.length_c   1.000
_cell.angle_alpha   90.00
_cell.angle_beta   90.00
_cell.angle_gamma   90.00
#
_symmetry.space_group_name_H-M   'P 1'
#
loop_
_entity.id
_entity.type
_entity.pdbx_description
1 polymer ?
#
loop_
_entity_poly.entity_id
_entity_poly.type
_entity_poly.pdbx_seq_one_letter_code
_entity_poly.pdbx_strand_id
1 'polypeptide(L)'
;MIASIIGATGYTGGELLRLLLNHNKVEIGTLTSESYAGKKVSDVHPNLTGLVEQSFVSLEMNKIIDESDIIFAALPHGASNEIISKIYSINENVNLIDLSGDFRFDDLAVYEEWYKIKHTDPGLNKKAVFGLPELYKEKIKKAKLIANPGCYPTSAVLGSAPLLKNNLVKTDVIVDSKSGVSGAGKKLT
;
A
#
# COMPACT_ATOMS: atom_id res chain seq x y z
N MET A 1 4.97 3.11 -17.92
CA MET A 1 4.24 3.70 -16.78
C MET A 1 5.27 3.99 -15.70
N ILE A 2 5.33 5.21 -15.20
CA ILE A 2 6.25 5.60 -14.13
C ILE A 2 5.59 5.31 -12.78
N ALA A 3 6.23 4.46 -11.98
CA ALA A 3 5.75 4.08 -10.66
C ALA A 3 6.68 4.63 -9.57
N SER A 4 6.13 5.47 -8.70
CA SER A 4 6.85 6.05 -7.57
C SER A 4 6.43 5.39 -6.25
N ILE A 5 7.33 5.36 -5.27
CA ILE A 5 7.09 4.73 -3.97
C ILE A 5 7.39 5.74 -2.85
N ILE A 6 6.37 6.05 -2.06
CA ILE A 6 6.52 6.82 -0.83
C ILE A 6 6.82 5.86 0.32
N GLY A 7 7.91 6.08 1.05
CA GLY A 7 8.32 5.21 2.16
C GLY A 7 9.03 3.92 1.71
N ALA A 8 9.91 4.02 0.71
CA ALA A 8 10.50 2.87 0.02
C ALA A 8 11.51 2.05 0.85
N THR A 9 11.86 2.45 2.08
CA THR A 9 12.93 1.83 2.89
C THR A 9 12.49 0.65 3.77
N GLY A 10 11.19 0.47 3.97
CA GLY A 10 10.63 -0.69 4.67
C GLY A 10 10.70 -1.98 3.85
N TYR A 11 10.37 -3.12 4.47
CA TYR A 11 10.34 -4.41 3.76
C TYR A 11 9.32 -4.40 2.62
N THR A 12 8.12 -3.86 2.83
CA THR A 12 7.10 -3.76 1.78
C THR A 12 7.57 -2.88 0.62
N GLY A 13 8.22 -1.75 0.91
CA GLY A 13 8.77 -0.86 -0.12
C GLY A 13 9.89 -1.50 -0.92
N GLY A 14 10.83 -2.18 -0.26
CA GLY A 14 11.91 -2.91 -0.92
C GLY A 14 11.41 -4.07 -1.78
N GLU A 15 10.43 -4.83 -1.29
CA GLU A 15 9.83 -5.92 -2.06
C GLU A 15 9.01 -5.42 -3.25
N LEU A 16 8.25 -4.33 -3.07
CA LEU A 16 7.57 -3.67 -4.17
C LEU A 16 8.57 -3.21 -5.24
N LEU A 17 9.66 -2.56 -4.84
CA LEU A 17 10.71 -2.14 -5.78
C LEU A 17 11.29 -3.35 -6.54
N ARG A 18 11.59 -4.45 -5.85
CA ARG A 18 12.05 -5.70 -6.47
C ARG A 18 11.06 -6.25 -7.51
N LEU A 19 9.76 -6.19 -7.22
CA LEU A 19 8.71 -6.63 -8.15
C LEU A 19 8.58 -5.69 -9.37
N LEU A 20 8.61 -4.38 -9.15
CA LEU A 20 8.48 -3.38 -10.22
C LEU A 20 9.67 -3.41 -11.18
N LEU A 21 10.89 -3.68 -10.70
CA LEU A 21 12.09 -3.82 -11.55
C LEU A 21 11.96 -4.94 -12.60
N ASN A 22 11.19 -5.98 -12.30
CA ASN A 22 10.93 -7.08 -13.22
C ASN A 22 9.65 -6.89 -14.06
N HIS A 23 8.99 -5.75 -13.94
CA HIS A 23 7.74 -5.48 -14.65
C HIS A 23 7.98 -4.71 -15.95
N ASN A 24 7.90 -5.40 -17.09
CA ASN A 24 8.26 -4.89 -18.43
C ASN A 24 7.52 -3.63 -18.94
N LYS A 25 6.44 -3.19 -18.26
CA LYS A 25 5.69 -1.96 -18.60
C LYS A 25 5.82 -0.85 -17.57
N VAL A 26 6.64 -1.05 -16.54
CA VAL A 26 6.86 -0.08 -15.46
C VAL A 26 8.31 0.36 -15.47
N GLU A 27 8.49 1.66 -15.27
CA GLU A 27 9.76 2.29 -14.97
C GLU A 27 9.72 2.80 -13.53
N ILE A 28 10.84 2.69 -12.82
CA ILE A 28 10.96 3.15 -11.44
C ILE A 28 11.10 4.68 -11.44
N GLY A 29 10.08 5.34 -10.89
CA GLY A 29 10.06 6.78 -10.67
C GLY A 29 10.72 7.18 -9.35
N THR A 30 10.14 8.16 -8.68
CA THR A 30 10.66 8.72 -7.44
C THR A 30 10.53 7.74 -6.27
N LEU A 31 11.61 7.54 -5.53
CA LEU A 31 11.65 6.73 -4.31
C LEU A 31 11.89 7.63 -3.10
N THR A 32 10.92 7.73 -2.19
CA THR A 32 11.04 8.64 -1.05
C THR A 32 11.38 7.95 0.26
N SER A 33 12.13 8.67 1.09
CA SER A 33 12.34 8.34 2.50
C SER A 33 12.83 9.57 3.27
N GLU A 34 12.10 9.98 4.31
CA GLU A 34 12.54 11.11 5.15
C GLU A 34 13.79 10.78 5.98
N SER A 35 13.93 9.53 6.44
CA SER A 35 15.07 9.13 7.29
C SER A 35 16.33 8.76 6.50
N TYR A 36 16.22 8.56 5.18
CA TYR A 36 17.31 8.09 4.32
C TYR A 36 17.50 8.97 3.07
N ALA A 37 16.97 10.18 3.05
CA ALA A 37 17.15 11.11 1.95
C ALA A 37 18.66 11.30 1.62
N GLY A 38 18.98 11.21 0.33
CA GLY A 38 20.35 11.26 -0.20
C GLY A 38 21.13 9.94 -0.15
N LYS A 39 20.67 8.92 0.60
CA LYS A 39 21.29 7.58 0.62
C LYS A 39 20.90 6.77 -0.61
N LYS A 40 21.82 5.91 -1.08
CA LYS A 40 21.54 5.03 -2.21
C LYS A 40 20.52 3.97 -1.80
N VAL A 41 19.71 3.52 -2.76
CA VAL A 41 18.79 2.40 -2.55
C VAL A 41 19.54 1.15 -2.06
N SER A 42 20.70 0.86 -2.65
CA SER A 42 21.57 -0.27 -2.28
C SER A 42 22.05 -0.24 -0.83
N ASP A 43 22.15 0.94 -0.20
CA ASP A 43 22.58 1.07 1.20
C ASP A 43 21.51 0.52 2.16
N VAL A 44 20.25 0.53 1.75
CA VAL A 44 19.10 0.07 2.56
C VAL A 44 18.61 -1.31 2.12
N HIS A 45 18.69 -1.60 0.81
CA HIS A 45 18.29 -2.86 0.17
C HIS A 45 19.48 -3.44 -0.61
N PRO A 46 20.45 -4.10 0.06
CA PRO A 46 21.69 -4.58 -0.57
C PRO A 46 21.46 -5.58 -1.71
N ASN A 47 20.34 -6.31 -1.67
CA ASN A 47 19.91 -7.22 -2.73
C ASN A 47 19.58 -6.51 -4.07
N LEU A 48 19.54 -5.17 -4.09
CA LEU A 48 19.30 -4.35 -5.29
C LEU A 48 20.57 -3.65 -5.80
N THR A 49 21.74 -3.99 -5.27
CA THR A 49 23.03 -3.44 -5.73
C THR A 49 23.27 -3.72 -7.21
N GLY A 50 23.62 -2.69 -7.98
CA GLY A 50 23.81 -2.80 -9.44
C GLY A 50 22.51 -2.90 -10.25
N LEU A 51 21.35 -2.96 -9.58
CA LEU A 51 20.03 -2.97 -10.22
C LEU A 51 19.32 -1.63 -10.08
N VAL A 52 19.54 -0.91 -8.97
CA VAL A 52 18.97 0.41 -8.71
C VAL A 52 20.06 1.36 -8.21
N GLU A 53 20.47 2.28 -9.08
CA GLU A 53 21.48 3.29 -8.75
C GLU A 53 20.90 4.59 -8.16
N GLN A 54 19.57 4.69 -8.08
CA GLN A 54 18.88 5.85 -7.52
C GLN A 54 19.16 6.00 -6.01
N SER A 55 19.05 7.24 -5.53
CA SER A 55 19.01 7.57 -4.11
C SER A 55 17.59 7.89 -3.66
N PHE A 56 17.30 7.67 -2.39
CA PHE A 56 16.05 8.15 -1.81
C PHE A 56 16.05 9.68 -1.74
N VAL A 57 14.87 10.28 -1.87
CA VAL A 57 14.66 11.73 -1.73
C VAL A 57 13.61 12.02 -0.66
N SER A 58 13.58 13.24 -0.12
CA SER A 58 12.43 13.70 0.66
C SER A 58 11.21 13.88 -0.24
N LEU A 59 10.02 13.74 0.35
CA LEU A 59 8.76 13.84 -0.40
C LEU A 59 8.48 15.29 -0.83
N GLU A 60 8.54 15.52 -2.15
CA GLU A 60 8.10 16.76 -2.82
C GLU A 60 6.77 16.49 -3.51
N MET A 61 5.66 16.98 -2.92
CA MET A 61 4.30 16.55 -3.28
C MET A 61 3.93 16.82 -4.75
N ASN A 62 4.13 18.05 -5.23
CA ASN A 62 3.78 18.40 -6.60
C ASN A 62 4.65 17.62 -7.60
N LYS A 63 5.94 17.51 -7.30
CA LYS A 63 6.90 16.80 -8.15
C LYS A 63 6.54 15.33 -8.33
N ILE A 64 6.27 14.61 -7.23
CA ILE A 64 5.92 13.18 -7.34
C ILE A 64 4.58 12.97 -8.06
N ILE A 65 3.63 13.90 -7.93
CA ILE A 65 2.35 13.85 -8.64
C ILE A 65 2.57 14.05 -10.15
N ASP A 66 3.38 15.03 -10.54
CA ASP A 66 3.61 15.38 -11.93
C ASP A 66 4.45 14.33 -12.68
N GLU A 67 5.38 13.68 -11.98
CA GLU A 67 6.32 12.71 -12.57
C GLU A 67 5.81 11.26 -12.56
N SER A 68 4.66 10.97 -11.92
CA SER A 68 4.20 9.59 -11.71
C SER A 68 2.87 9.30 -12.37
N ASP A 69 2.78 8.16 -13.05
CA ASP A 69 1.50 7.61 -13.49
C ASP A 69 0.77 6.89 -12.34
N ILE A 70 1.54 6.31 -11.41
CA ILE A 70 1.03 5.61 -10.22
C ILE A 70 1.97 5.81 -9.02
N ILE A 71 1.38 6.00 -7.85
CA ILE A 71 2.12 6.18 -6.59
C ILE A 71 1.69 5.11 -5.58
N PHE A 72 2.68 4.43 -5.02
CA PHE A 72 2.49 3.49 -3.92
C PHE A 72 2.85 4.16 -2.59
N ALA A 73 1.96 4.10 -1.60
CA ALA A 73 2.24 4.56 -0.25
C ALA A 73 2.58 3.36 0.65
N ALA A 74 3.88 3.17 0.90
CA ALA A 74 4.41 2.15 1.83
C ALA A 74 4.67 2.75 3.21
N LEU A 75 3.67 3.48 3.74
CA LEU A 75 3.77 4.22 4.99
C LEU A 75 3.19 3.43 6.18
N PRO A 76 3.62 3.74 7.42
CA PRO A 76 2.91 3.28 8.62
C PRO A 76 1.45 3.73 8.61
N HIS A 77 0.61 3.02 9.34
CA HIS A 77 -0.80 3.41 9.53
C HIS A 77 -0.92 4.81 10.17
N GLY A 78 -1.96 5.54 9.80
CA GLY A 78 -2.20 6.95 10.13
C GLY A 78 -1.45 7.94 9.23
N ALA A 79 -0.20 7.65 8.87
CA ALA A 79 0.59 8.53 8.02
C ALA A 79 0.14 8.49 6.56
N SER A 80 -0.38 7.34 6.10
CA SER A 80 -0.86 7.19 4.73
C SER A 80 -2.11 8.03 4.49
N ASN A 81 -3.04 8.07 5.45
CA ASN A 81 -4.26 8.89 5.41
C ASN A 81 -3.94 10.34 5.06
N GLU A 82 -3.03 10.97 5.82
CA GLU A 82 -2.68 12.37 5.63
C GLU A 82 -2.03 12.62 4.27
N ILE A 83 -1.05 11.80 3.88
CA ILE A 83 -0.31 11.98 2.62
C ILE A 83 -1.19 11.74 1.40
N ILE A 84 -1.95 10.64 1.39
CA ILE A 84 -2.85 10.29 0.28
C ILE A 84 -3.95 11.33 0.14
N SER A 85 -4.54 11.81 1.25
CA SER A 85 -5.57 12.86 1.19
C SER A 85 -5.01 14.15 0.61
N LYS A 86 -3.78 14.55 0.98
CA LYS A 86 -3.10 15.72 0.39
C LYS A 86 -2.85 15.52 -1.10
N ILE A 87 -2.29 14.38 -1.51
CA ILE A 87 -2.06 14.08 -2.94
C ILE A 87 -3.35 14.15 -3.73
N TYR A 88 -4.40 13.49 -3.25
CA TYR A 88 -5.69 13.45 -3.93
C TYR A 88 -6.34 14.84 -4.00
N SER A 89 -6.16 15.69 -2.97
CA SER A 89 -6.66 17.07 -2.99
C SER A 89 -5.97 17.97 -4.02
N ILE A 90 -4.73 17.65 -4.39
CA ILE A 90 -3.97 18.36 -5.43
C ILE A 90 -4.39 17.85 -6.81
N ASN A 91 -4.50 16.53 -6.99
CA ASN A 91 -4.89 15.92 -8.25
C ASN A 91 -5.65 14.61 -8.04
N GLU A 92 -6.96 14.64 -8.26
CA GLU A 92 -7.82 13.46 -8.09
C GLU A 92 -7.65 12.39 -9.18
N ASN A 93 -6.92 12.69 -10.26
CA ASN A 93 -6.70 11.75 -11.36
C ASN A 93 -5.49 10.82 -11.15
N VAL A 94 -4.67 11.10 -10.14
CA VAL A 94 -3.51 10.29 -9.78
C VAL A 94 -3.95 8.89 -9.34
N ASN A 95 -3.24 7.87 -9.81
CA ASN A 95 -3.50 6.49 -9.38
C ASN A 95 -2.68 6.21 -8.11
N LEU A 96 -3.36 5.81 -7.04
CA LEU A 96 -2.80 5.59 -5.72
C LEU A 96 -3.03 4.15 -5.26
N ILE A 97 -2.00 3.55 -4.68
CA ILE A 97 -2.09 2.26 -3.99
C ILE A 97 -1.57 2.44 -2.57
N ASP A 98 -2.47 2.40 -1.59
CA ASP A 98 -2.14 2.41 -0.18
C ASP A 98 -1.78 1.00 0.29
N LEU A 99 -0.56 0.80 0.78
CA LEU A 99 -0.12 -0.48 1.37
C LEU A 99 -0.39 -0.56 2.87
N SER A 100 -0.84 0.55 3.48
CA SER A 100 -1.22 0.66 4.89
C SER A 100 -2.64 0.15 5.15
N GLY A 101 -3.14 0.36 6.37
CA GLY A 101 -4.51 0.02 6.77
C GLY A 101 -5.54 1.13 6.59
N ASP A 102 -5.11 2.33 6.21
CA ASP A 102 -5.86 3.56 6.48
C ASP A 102 -7.17 3.66 5.69
N PHE A 103 -7.18 3.17 4.45
CA PHE A 103 -8.35 3.23 3.56
C PHE A 103 -9.06 1.88 3.35
N ARG A 104 -8.80 0.88 4.23
CA ARG A 104 -9.30 -0.50 4.05
C ARG A 104 -10.76 -0.71 4.46
N PHE A 105 -11.33 0.20 5.25
CA PHE A 105 -12.59 -0.02 5.96
C PHE A 105 -13.73 0.81 5.39
N ASP A 106 -14.86 0.17 5.09
CA ASP A 106 -16.07 0.88 4.67
C ASP A 106 -16.67 1.70 5.84
N ASP A 107 -16.62 1.14 7.06
CA ASP A 107 -17.05 1.81 8.28
C ASP A 107 -15.84 2.39 9.03
N LEU A 108 -15.79 3.71 9.09
CA LEU A 108 -14.72 4.42 9.78
C LEU A 108 -14.76 4.24 11.29
N ALA A 109 -15.92 3.95 11.89
CA ALA A 109 -15.98 3.68 13.33
C ALA A 109 -15.16 2.41 13.67
N VAL A 110 -15.22 1.39 12.81
CA VAL A 110 -14.40 0.17 12.95
C VAL A 110 -12.92 0.50 12.79
N TYR A 111 -12.55 1.31 11.79
CA TYR A 111 -11.17 1.76 11.65
C TYR A 111 -10.67 2.48 12.91
N GLU A 112 -11.41 3.46 13.41
CA GLU A 112 -11.04 4.27 14.58
C GLU A 112 -10.96 3.42 15.85
N GLU A 113 -11.85 2.44 15.98
CA GLU A 113 -11.82 1.47 17.08
C GLU A 113 -10.52 0.65 17.08
N TRP A 114 -10.10 0.11 15.94
CA TRP A 114 -8.94 -0.79 15.88
C TRP A 114 -7.61 -0.05 15.79
N TYR A 115 -7.56 1.05 15.05
CA TYR A 115 -6.34 1.81 14.81
C TYR A 115 -6.10 2.91 15.85
N LYS A 116 -7.10 3.23 16.69
CA LYS A 116 -7.02 4.27 17.73
C LYS A 116 -6.63 5.65 17.17
N ILE A 117 -6.93 5.90 15.91
CA ILE A 117 -6.62 7.11 15.15
C ILE A 117 -7.88 7.53 14.43
N LYS A 118 -8.24 8.82 14.51
CA LYS A 118 -9.39 9.39 13.78
C LYS A 118 -9.10 9.41 12.28
N HIS A 119 -10.03 8.93 11.45
CA HIS A 119 -9.86 9.03 10.00
C HIS A 119 -10.17 10.46 9.53
N THR A 120 -9.27 11.08 8.76
CA THR A 120 -9.38 12.51 8.42
C THR A 120 -10.11 12.79 7.11
N ASP A 121 -10.25 11.81 6.22
CA ASP A 121 -10.95 12.00 4.93
C ASP A 121 -12.03 10.94 4.62
N PRO A 122 -13.24 11.08 5.20
CA PRO A 122 -14.35 10.18 4.92
C PRO A 122 -14.84 10.21 3.47
N GLY A 123 -14.63 11.33 2.77
CA GLY A 123 -15.05 11.48 1.38
C GLY A 123 -14.17 10.63 0.46
N LEU A 124 -12.85 10.70 0.65
CA LEU A 124 -11.89 9.89 -0.08
C LEU A 124 -11.98 8.41 0.28
N ASN A 125 -12.20 8.07 1.55
CA ASN A 125 -12.35 6.67 1.98
C ASN A 125 -13.47 5.94 1.22
N LYS A 126 -14.60 6.61 0.95
CA LYS A 126 -15.69 6.05 0.15
C LYS A 126 -15.33 5.77 -1.32
N LYS A 127 -14.26 6.39 -1.83
CA LYS A 127 -13.76 6.18 -3.19
C LYS A 127 -12.69 5.08 -3.24
N ALA A 128 -12.12 4.69 -2.10
CA ALA A 128 -11.14 3.63 -2.03
C ALA A 128 -11.78 2.28 -2.36
N VAL A 129 -11.02 1.42 -3.04
CA VAL A 129 -11.44 0.04 -3.31
C VAL A 129 -10.48 -0.92 -2.63
N PHE A 130 -11.03 -1.87 -1.86
CA PHE A 130 -10.25 -2.94 -1.27
C PHE A 130 -9.58 -3.80 -2.36
N GLY A 131 -8.25 -3.81 -2.37
CA GLY A 131 -7.42 -4.33 -3.46
C GLY A 131 -7.28 -5.85 -3.48
N LEU A 132 -8.38 -6.59 -3.42
CA LEU A 132 -8.39 -8.05 -3.55
C LEU A 132 -8.97 -8.48 -4.91
N PRO A 133 -8.14 -8.73 -5.95
CA PRO A 133 -8.60 -8.92 -7.32
C PRO A 133 -9.62 -10.03 -7.51
N GLU A 134 -9.49 -11.15 -6.79
CA GLU A 134 -10.38 -12.31 -6.87
C GLU A 134 -11.84 -11.95 -6.55
N LEU A 135 -12.05 -10.92 -5.70
CA LEU A 135 -13.39 -10.48 -5.29
C LEU A 135 -13.80 -9.14 -5.93
N TYR A 136 -12.84 -8.25 -6.20
CA TYR A 136 -13.13 -6.85 -6.55
C TYR A 136 -12.55 -6.38 -7.88
N LYS A 137 -12.12 -7.29 -8.77
CA LYS A 137 -11.51 -6.98 -10.09
C LYS A 137 -12.18 -5.83 -10.84
N GLU A 138 -13.51 -5.87 -10.99
CA GLU A 138 -14.24 -4.86 -11.77
C GLU A 138 -14.30 -3.48 -11.09
N LYS A 139 -14.27 -3.45 -9.75
CA LYS A 139 -14.15 -2.19 -9.00
C LYS A 139 -12.72 -1.64 -9.10
N ILE A 140 -11.71 -2.51 -8.97
CA ILE A 140 -10.29 -2.15 -9.02
C ILE A 140 -9.94 -1.49 -10.36
N LYS A 141 -10.42 -2.03 -11.49
CA LYS A 141 -10.18 -1.44 -12.83
C LYS A 141 -10.60 0.03 -12.97
N LYS A 142 -11.55 0.49 -12.15
CA LYS A 142 -12.12 1.84 -12.20
C LYS A 142 -11.64 2.74 -11.06
N ALA A 143 -10.91 2.17 -10.10
CA ALA A 143 -10.52 2.87 -8.89
C ALA A 143 -9.31 3.77 -9.15
N LYS A 144 -9.31 4.94 -8.50
CA LYS A 144 -8.13 5.82 -8.41
C LYS A 144 -7.33 5.58 -7.13
N LEU A 145 -7.99 5.11 -6.08
CA LEU A 145 -7.37 4.73 -4.82
C LEU A 145 -7.66 3.25 -4.54
N ILE A 146 -6.60 2.45 -4.45
CA ILE A 146 -6.67 1.05 -4.06
C ILE A 146 -6.11 0.93 -2.65
N ALA A 147 -6.92 0.41 -1.72
CA ALA A 147 -6.48 0.05 -0.39
C ALA A 147 -6.00 -1.41 -0.41
N ASN A 148 -4.69 -1.61 -0.47
CA ASN A 148 -4.11 -2.93 -0.58
C ASN A 148 -4.38 -3.74 0.71
N PRO A 149 -4.86 -5.00 0.62
CA PRO A 149 -5.22 -5.81 1.78
C PRO A 149 -4.04 -6.08 2.73
N GLY A 150 -4.37 -6.37 3.99
CA GLY A 150 -3.39 -6.93 4.94
C GLY A 150 -3.08 -8.40 4.63
N CYS A 151 -1.89 -8.87 5.01
CA CYS A 151 -1.44 -10.23 4.70
C CYS A 151 -2.34 -11.35 5.29
N TYR A 152 -2.74 -11.24 6.56
CA TYR A 152 -3.69 -12.17 7.17
C TYR A 152 -5.11 -12.06 6.58
N PRO A 153 -5.70 -10.85 6.41
CA PRO A 153 -6.95 -10.71 5.67
C PRO A 153 -6.92 -11.38 4.29
N THR A 154 -5.83 -11.24 3.53
CA THR A 154 -5.69 -11.90 2.22
C THR A 154 -5.82 -13.42 2.34
N SER A 155 -5.04 -14.07 3.22
CA SER A 155 -5.08 -15.53 3.34
C SER A 155 -6.41 -16.04 3.89
N ALA A 156 -6.96 -15.38 4.92
CA ALA A 156 -8.22 -15.75 5.55
C ALA A 156 -9.40 -15.60 4.60
N VAL A 157 -9.51 -14.45 3.90
CA VAL A 157 -10.60 -14.18 2.97
C VAL A 157 -10.53 -15.10 1.76
N LEU A 158 -9.35 -15.28 1.14
CA LEU A 158 -9.24 -16.17 -0.01
C LEU A 158 -9.55 -17.64 0.34
N GLY A 159 -9.18 -18.09 1.54
CA GLY A 159 -9.49 -19.45 2.00
C GLY A 159 -10.98 -19.66 2.31
N SER A 160 -11.67 -18.65 2.82
CA SER A 160 -13.06 -18.77 3.31
C SER A 160 -14.13 -18.30 2.30
N ALA A 161 -13.82 -17.32 1.46
CA ALA A 161 -14.77 -16.70 0.53
C ALA A 161 -15.53 -17.70 -0.36
N PRO A 162 -14.90 -18.71 -1.01
CA PRO A 162 -15.65 -19.63 -1.85
C PRO A 162 -16.64 -20.50 -1.04
N LEU A 163 -16.29 -20.86 0.19
CA LEU A 163 -17.15 -21.67 1.06
C LEU A 163 -18.36 -20.86 1.55
N LEU A 164 -18.11 -19.64 2.01
CA LEU A 164 -19.16 -18.73 2.48
C LEU A 164 -20.10 -18.33 1.33
N LYS A 165 -19.56 -17.97 0.17
CA LYS A 165 -20.36 -17.57 -1.01
C LYS A 165 -21.33 -18.66 -1.49
N ASN A 166 -20.94 -19.94 -1.34
CA ASN A 166 -21.76 -21.08 -1.74
C ASN A 166 -22.55 -21.68 -0.57
N ASN A 167 -22.59 -21.01 0.59
CA ASN A 167 -23.30 -21.47 1.80
C ASN A 167 -22.88 -22.89 2.26
N LEU A 168 -21.61 -23.25 2.07
CA LEU A 168 -21.08 -24.58 2.43
C LEU A 168 -20.62 -24.67 3.89
N VAL A 169 -20.47 -23.53 4.57
CA VAL A 169 -20.07 -23.41 5.97
C VAL A 169 -20.87 -22.30 6.65
N LYS A 170 -20.89 -22.29 7.99
CA LYS A 170 -21.44 -21.19 8.79
C LYS A 170 -20.51 -19.97 8.75
N THR A 171 -21.05 -18.81 9.12
CA THR A 171 -20.32 -17.54 9.15
C THR A 171 -19.32 -17.41 10.29
N ASP A 172 -19.43 -18.24 11.32
CA ASP A 172 -18.49 -18.26 12.45
C ASP A 172 -17.23 -19.05 12.05
N VAL A 173 -16.26 -18.34 11.47
CA VAL A 173 -15.00 -18.92 10.98
C VAL A 173 -13.87 -18.64 11.98
N ILE A 174 -13.18 -19.69 12.41
CA ILE A 174 -11.96 -19.59 13.23
C ILE A 174 -10.74 -19.65 12.32
N VAL A 175 -9.87 -18.65 12.41
CA VAL A 175 -8.63 -18.57 11.61
C VAL A 175 -7.43 -18.58 12.55
N ASP A 176 -6.72 -19.69 12.60
CA ASP A 176 -5.45 -19.82 13.31
C ASP A 176 -4.27 -19.71 12.32
N SER A 177 -3.65 -18.53 12.28
CA SER A 177 -2.64 -18.16 11.29
C SER A 177 -1.22 -18.19 11.86
N LYS A 178 -0.25 -18.58 11.02
CA LYS A 178 1.19 -18.58 11.32
C LYS A 178 1.89 -17.65 10.34
N SER A 179 2.83 -16.83 10.81
CA SER A 179 3.58 -15.88 9.97
C SER A 179 5.07 -15.92 10.26
N GLY A 180 5.87 -15.65 9.24
CA GLY A 180 7.27 -15.26 9.43
C GLY A 180 7.40 -13.91 10.15
N VAL A 181 8.57 -13.66 10.72
CA VAL A 181 8.87 -12.45 11.50
C VAL A 181 8.83 -11.15 10.67
N SER A 182 8.98 -11.24 9.35
CA SER A 182 8.93 -10.09 8.45
C SER A 182 7.59 -9.34 8.49
N GLY A 183 6.51 -9.99 8.95
CA GLY A 183 5.21 -9.35 9.18
C GLY A 183 5.26 -8.20 10.19
N ALA A 184 6.22 -8.18 11.11
CA ALA A 184 6.42 -7.07 12.06
C ALA A 184 7.07 -5.83 11.41
N GLY A 185 7.62 -5.96 10.20
CA GLY A 185 8.38 -4.91 9.53
C GLY A 185 9.84 -4.83 9.99
N LYS A 186 10.52 -3.74 9.58
CA LYS A 186 11.98 -3.56 9.75
C LYS A 186 12.37 -2.87 11.07
N LYS A 187 11.41 -2.30 11.81
CA LYS A 187 11.69 -1.70 13.11
C LYS A 187 11.95 -2.80 14.13
N LEU A 188 12.96 -2.58 14.97
CA LEU A 188 13.15 -3.38 16.17
C LEU A 188 11.93 -3.14 17.06
N THR A 189 11.14 -4.19 17.25
CA THR A 189 10.03 -4.27 18.22
C THR A 189 10.55 -4.76 19.55
#